data_AF-A0A1I3FYT6-F1
#
_entry.id   AF-A0A1I3FYT6-F1
#
_cell.length_a   1.000
_cell.length_b   1.000
_cell.length_c   1.000
_cell.angle_alpha   90.00
_cell.angle_beta   90.00
_cell.angle_gamma   90.00
#
_symmetry.space_group_name_H-M   'P 1'
#
loop_
_entity.id
_entity.type
_entity.pdbx_description
1 polymer ?
#
loop_
_entity_poly.entity_id
_entity_poly.type
_entity_poly.pdbx_seq_one_letter_code
_entity_poly.pdbx_strand_id
1 'polypeptide(L)'
;MSIATDDGIPNAPNTAQLAIQVLLGIYALATFIPSFTVTIRRFHDFDKSGWWLLINLIPILGPLLQLIMMFRAGTPGKNRFGPQPG
;
A
#
# COMPACT_ATOMS: atom_id res chain seq x y z
N MET A 1 19.94 -38.26 14.88
CA MET A 1 18.47 -38.21 15.02
C MET A 1 18.17 -37.21 16.12
N SER A 2 18.04 -35.93 15.78
CA SER A 2 17.76 -34.87 16.75
C SER A 2 16.30 -34.97 17.13
N ILE A 3 16.04 -35.36 18.37
CA ILE A 3 14.70 -35.28 18.96
C ILE A 3 14.28 -33.82 18.92
N ALA A 4 13.29 -33.51 18.08
CA ALA A 4 12.49 -32.32 18.29
C ALA A 4 11.79 -32.55 19.63
N THR A 5 12.22 -31.84 20.67
CA THR A 5 11.40 -31.60 21.86
C THR A 5 10.16 -30.83 21.38
N ASP A 6 9.14 -31.58 21.00
CA ASP A 6 7.76 -31.11 20.83
C ASP A 6 7.16 -30.99 22.23
N ASP A 7 7.63 -29.98 22.97
CA ASP A 7 7.13 -29.65 24.31
C ASP A 7 5.81 -28.86 24.26
N GLY A 8 5.23 -28.69 23.05
CA GLY A 8 4.00 -27.94 22.82
C GLY A 8 4.12 -26.45 23.17
N ILE A 9 5.31 -25.97 23.53
CA ILE A 9 5.57 -24.57 23.82
C ILE A 9 5.93 -23.90 22.50
N PRO A 10 5.15 -22.91 22.03
CA PRO A 10 5.51 -22.19 20.81
C PRO A 10 6.90 -21.59 21.00
N ASN A 11 7.81 -21.93 20.08
CA ASN A 11 9.18 -21.42 20.08
C ASN A 11 9.13 -19.90 20.29
N ALA A 12 9.68 -19.41 21.39
CA ALA A 12 9.77 -17.98 21.61
C ALA A 12 10.50 -17.38 20.39
N PRO A 13 9.97 -16.29 19.78
CA PRO A 13 10.57 -15.72 18.60
C PRO A 13 12.00 -15.34 18.95
N ASN A 14 12.97 -15.92 18.22
CA ASN A 14 14.36 -15.63 18.47
C ASN A 14 14.63 -14.13 18.21
N THR A 15 15.64 -13.56 18.87
CA THR A 15 15.92 -12.11 18.78
C THR A 15 16.11 -11.64 17.33
N ALA A 16 16.65 -12.49 16.46
CA ALA A 16 16.78 -12.20 15.03
C ALA A 16 15.42 -12.07 14.33
N GLN A 17 14.45 -12.95 14.63
CA GLN A 17 13.10 -12.89 14.09
C GLN A 17 12.38 -11.61 14.54
N LEU A 18 12.51 -11.22 15.81
CA LEU A 18 11.94 -9.96 16.32
C LEU A 18 12.56 -8.75 15.62
N ALA A 19 13.89 -8.73 15.44
CA ALA A 19 14.57 -7.66 14.74
C ALA A 19 14.10 -7.55 13.28
N ILE A 20 13.96 -8.68 12.58
CA ILE A 20 13.42 -8.72 11.21
C ILE A 20 11.98 -8.17 11.17
N GLN A 21 11.11 -8.57 12.09
CA GLN A 21 9.73 -8.08 12.15
C GLN A 21 9.65 -6.56 12.37
N VAL A 22 10.49 -6.02 13.27
CA VAL A 22 10.57 -4.58 13.51
C VAL A 22 11.04 -3.83 12.26
N LEU A 23 12.10 -4.31 11.61
CA LEU A 23 12.63 -3.72 10.38
C LEU A 23 11.58 -3.75 9.25
N LEU A 24 10.88 -4.87 9.09
CA LEU A 24 9.79 -4.99 8.11
C LEU A 24 8.63 -4.04 8.44
N GLY A 25 8.28 -3.87 9.71
CA GLY A 25 7.26 -2.92 10.14
C GLY A 25 7.63 -1.47 9.81
N ILE A 26 8.87 -1.07 10.07
CA ILE A 26 9.38 0.27 9.73
C ILE A 26 9.38 0.46 8.21
N TYR A 27 9.89 -0.51 7.45
CA TYR A 27 9.90 -0.47 5.99
C TYR A 27 8.48 -0.38 5.42
N ALA A 28 7.54 -1.15 5.97
CA ALA A 28 6.14 -1.11 5.57
C ALA A 28 5.54 0.28 5.80
N LEU A 29 5.76 0.90 6.97
CA LEU A 29 5.25 2.25 7.24
C LEU A 29 5.90 3.31 6.34
N ALA A 30 7.23 3.23 6.17
CA ALA A 30 7.99 4.15 5.34
C ALA A 30 7.56 4.12 3.86
N THR A 31 7.11 2.96 3.37
CA THR A 31 6.63 2.81 1.99
C THR A 31 5.11 3.00 1.85
N PHE A 32 4.33 2.68 2.89
CA PHE A 32 2.87 2.79 2.88
C PHE A 32 2.40 4.24 2.77
N ILE A 33 2.98 5.14 3.57
CA ILE A 33 2.60 6.57 3.56
C ILE A 33 2.78 7.19 2.16
N PRO A 34 3.97 7.15 1.51
CA PRO A 34 4.13 7.73 0.18
C PRO A 34 3.28 7.03 -0.88
N SER A 35 3.11 5.70 -0.79
CA SER A 35 2.24 4.96 -1.71
C SER A 35 0.79 5.44 -1.64
N PHE A 36 0.29 5.67 -0.41
CA PHE A 36 -1.05 6.20 -0.17
C PHE A 36 -1.20 7.63 -0.73
N THR A 37 -0.23 8.51 -0.47
CA THR A 37 -0.24 9.90 -0.96
C THR A 37 -0.23 9.98 -2.49
N VAL A 38 0.64 9.22 -3.16
CA VAL A 38 0.71 9.18 -4.63
C VAL A 38 -0.61 8.68 -5.23
N THR A 39 -1.22 7.68 -4.59
CA THR A 39 -2.49 7.12 -5.01
C THR A 39 -3.63 8.15 -4.95
N ILE A 40 -3.74 8.91 -3.86
CA ILE A 40 -4.71 10.01 -3.75
C ILE A 40 -4.46 11.06 -4.83
N ARG A 41 -3.20 11.44 -5.07
CA ARG A 41 -2.85 12.39 -6.12
C ARG A 41 -3.30 11.88 -7.49
N ARG A 42 -3.12 10.59 -7.79
CA ARG A 42 -3.64 9.99 -9.03
C ARG A 42 -5.15 10.04 -9.13
N PHE A 43 -5.89 9.78 -8.07
CA PHE A 43 -7.34 9.97 -8.10
C PHE A 43 -7.73 11.44 -8.35
N HIS A 44 -6.99 12.39 -7.77
CA HIS A 44 -7.20 13.82 -8.03
C HIS A 44 -6.91 14.21 -9.48
N ASP A 45 -5.92 13.59 -10.15
CA ASP A 45 -5.66 13.79 -11.58
C ASP A 45 -6.91 13.43 -12.43
N PHE A 46 -7.77 12.52 -11.96
CA PHE A 46 -9.05 12.14 -12.60
C PHE A 46 -10.28 12.92 -12.10
N ASP A 47 -10.08 14.01 -11.37
CA ASP A 47 -11.14 14.78 -10.71
C ASP A 47 -12.00 13.93 -9.73
N LYS A 48 -11.44 12.82 -9.23
CA LYS A 48 -12.06 11.96 -8.22
C LYS A 48 -11.55 12.32 -6.82
N SER A 49 -12.38 12.13 -5.81
CA SER A 49 -12.00 12.37 -4.41
C SER A 49 -11.12 11.22 -3.88
N GLY A 50 -10.32 11.48 -2.84
CA GLY A 50 -9.51 10.45 -2.17
C GLY A 50 -10.31 9.27 -1.60
N TRP A 51 -11.63 9.39 -1.47
CA TRP A 51 -12.53 8.29 -1.10
C TRP A 51 -12.50 7.11 -2.06
N TRP A 52 -12.09 7.32 -3.31
CA TRP A 52 -11.89 6.24 -4.29
C TRP A 52 -10.82 5.23 -3.87
N LEU A 53 -9.95 5.61 -2.94
CA LEU A 53 -8.96 4.72 -2.37
C LEU A 53 -9.58 3.57 -1.57
N LEU A 54 -10.82 3.73 -1.06
CA LEU A 54 -11.55 2.64 -0.39
C LEU A 54 -11.80 1.43 -1.31
N ILE A 55 -11.74 1.60 -2.64
CA ILE A 55 -11.85 0.47 -3.58
C ILE A 55 -10.67 -0.50 -3.40
N ASN A 56 -9.51 -0.05 -2.90
CA ASN A 56 -8.40 -0.94 -2.54
C ASN A 56 -8.71 -1.88 -1.37
N LEU A 57 -9.82 -1.67 -0.64
CA LEU A 57 -10.32 -2.62 0.35
C LEU A 57 -10.96 -3.85 -0.31
N ILE A 58 -11.33 -3.76 -1.60
CA ILE A 58 -11.81 -4.88 -2.39
C ILE A 58 -10.59 -5.62 -2.96
N PRO A 59 -10.36 -6.89 -2.57
CA PRO A 59 -9.22 -7.65 -3.07
C PRO A 59 -9.32 -7.81 -4.58
N ILE A 60 -8.17 -7.76 -5.26
CA ILE A 60 -8.00 -7.85 -6.73
C ILE A 60 -8.56 -6.64 -7.49
N LEU A 61 -9.83 -6.25 -7.30
CA LEU A 61 -10.47 -5.18 -8.07
C LEU A 61 -9.88 -3.80 -7.80
N GLY A 62 -9.58 -3.47 -6.53
CA GLY A 62 -8.96 -2.20 -6.18
C GLY A 62 -7.59 -1.99 -6.82
N PRO A 63 -6.64 -2.92 -6.60
CA PRO A 63 -5.33 -2.86 -7.26
C PRO A 63 -5.42 -2.85 -8.78
N LEU A 64 -6.37 -3.60 -9.37
CA LEU A 64 -6.58 -3.63 -10.81
C LEU A 64 -7.06 -2.27 -11.34
N LEU A 65 -8.04 -1.64 -10.70
CA LEU A 65 -8.51 -0.30 -11.06
C LEU A 65 -7.39 0.72 -10.91
N GLN A 66 -6.62 0.64 -9.81
CA GLN A 66 -5.47 1.49 -9.56
C GLN A 66 -4.44 1.37 -10.68
N LEU A 67 -4.12 0.15 -11.08
CA LEU A 67 -3.18 -0.16 -12.15
C LEU A 67 -3.65 0.44 -13.48
N ILE A 68 -4.92 0.27 -13.82
CA ILE A 68 -5.52 0.87 -15.03
C ILE A 68 -5.40 2.41 -14.98
N MET A 69 -5.67 3.02 -13.83
CA MET A 69 -5.55 4.46 -13.65
C MET A 69 -4.12 4.97 -13.73
N MET A 70 -3.10 4.18 -13.38
CA MET A 70 -1.70 4.57 -13.50
C MET A 70 -1.26 4.73 -14.97
N PHE A 71 -1.87 4.01 -15.90
CA PHE A 71 -1.56 4.10 -17.33
C PHE A 71 -2.47 5.06 -18.11
N ARG A 72 -3.57 5.51 -17.51
CA ARG A 72 -4.54 6.37 -18.17
C ARG A 72 -4.18 7.85 -17.99
N ALA A 73 -4.36 8.66 -19.03
CA ALA A 73 -4.23 10.11 -18.93
C ALA A 73 -5.30 10.70 -18.00
N GLY A 74 -4.90 11.61 -17.12
CA GLY A 74 -5.81 12.36 -16.24
C GLY A 74 -6.82 13.21 -17.01
N THR A 75 -7.77 13.81 -16.30
CA THR A 75 -8.79 14.68 -16.92
C THR A 75 -8.13 15.90 -17.55
N PRO A 76 -8.32 16.15 -18.87
CA PRO A 76 -7.71 17.29 -19.53
C PRO A 76 -8.35 18.60 -19.06
N GLY A 77 -7.53 19.62 -18.87
CA GLY A 77 -7.97 20.96 -18.46
C GLY A 77 -7.91 21.19 -16.95
N LYS A 78 -8.64 22.19 -16.47
CA LYS A 78 -8.69 22.56 -15.05
C LYS A 78 -9.61 21.58 -14.30
N ASN A 79 -9.09 20.89 -13.30
CA ASN A 79 -9.88 20.05 -12.40
C ASN A 79 -10.14 20.77 -11.05
N ARG A 80 -10.97 20.17 -10.17
CA ARG A 80 -11.28 20.73 -8.85
C ARG A 80 -10.07 20.81 -7.91
N PHE A 81 -9.02 20.07 -8.19
CA PHE A 81 -7.80 19.95 -7.40
C PHE A 81 -6.63 20.80 -7.93
N GLY A 82 -6.83 21.53 -9.03
CA GLY A 82 -5.86 22.46 -9.61
C GLY A 82 -5.66 22.26 -11.11
N PRO A 83 -4.92 23.17 -11.78
CA PRO A 83 -4.48 22.96 -13.15
C PRO A 83 -3.45 21.83 -13.21
N GLN A 84 -3.51 21.01 -14.25
CA GLN A 84 -2.50 20.00 -14.54
C GLN A 84 -1.13 20.70 -14.68
N PRO A 85 -0.08 20.27 -13.96
CA PRO A 85 1.27 20.79 -14.19
C PRO A 85 1.64 20.49 -15.65
N GLY A 86 1.93 21.54 -16.40
CA GLY A 86 2.38 21.45 -17.80
C GLY A 86 3.73 20.78 -17.93
#